data_AF-A0A197JU94-F1
#
_entry.id   AF-A0A197JU94-F1
#
_cell.length_a   1.000
_cell.length_b   1.000
_cell.length_c   1.000
_cell.angle_alpha   90.00
_cell.angle_beta   90.00
_cell.angle_gamma   90.00
#
_symmetry.space_group_name_H-M   'P 1'
#
loop_
_entity.id
_entity.type
_entity.pdbx_description
1 polymer ?
#
loop_
_entity_poly.entity_id
_entity_poly.type
_entity_poly.pdbx_seq_one_letter_code
_entity_poly.pdbx_strand_id
1 'polypeptide(L)'
;MKVFHDKIEQCQKAQDEREGAHPVSTRSRDYYSLDNMVTALTVLWNGQGQRKDGRSFIEMFCISATHNMLLRDEELHQINFSDCFAVVTTQNRQPGAQQCVALTFKLKNNDRTSDANQKLYVSTLRHYDVTRCTFSAFAFYMFQIWQVRFTLLFF
;
A
#
# COMPACT_ATOMS: atom_id res chain seq x y z
N MET A 1 -24.03 15.53 -8.90
CA MET A 1 -23.75 14.87 -7.60
C MET A 1 -24.84 13.88 -7.16
N LYS A 2 -26.12 14.00 -7.57
CA LYS A 2 -27.18 13.02 -7.25
C LYS A 2 -27.06 11.68 -8.00
N VAL A 3 -26.62 11.69 -9.25
CA VAL A 3 -26.52 10.48 -10.12
C VAL A 3 -25.50 9.44 -9.61
N PHE A 4 -24.50 9.85 -8.83
CA PHE A 4 -23.48 8.95 -8.26
C PHE A 4 -23.98 8.27 -6.99
N HIS A 5 -24.79 8.95 -6.18
CA HIS A 5 -25.44 8.38 -5.00
C HIS A 5 -26.55 7.39 -5.39
N ASP A 6 -27.36 7.71 -6.41
CA ASP A 6 -28.47 6.85 -6.84
C ASP A 6 -27.98 5.49 -7.41
N LYS A 7 -26.82 5.48 -8.08
CA LYS A 7 -26.21 4.25 -8.62
C LYS A 7 -25.54 3.40 -7.54
N ILE A 8 -25.00 4.03 -6.51
CA ILE A 8 -24.42 3.32 -5.36
C ILE A 8 -25.55 2.71 -4.50
N GLU A 9 -26.64 3.44 -4.28
CA GLU A 9 -27.82 2.92 -3.56
C GLU A 9 -28.54 1.79 -4.30
N GLN A 10 -28.60 1.83 -5.64
CA GLN A 10 -29.19 0.74 -6.43
C GLN A 10 -28.35 -0.55 -6.39
N CYS A 11 -27.02 -0.43 -6.39
CA CYS A 11 -26.14 -1.58 -6.19
C CYS A 11 -26.24 -2.15 -4.78
N GLN A 12 -26.42 -1.30 -3.76
CA GLN A 12 -26.55 -1.72 -2.36
C GLN A 12 -27.92 -2.38 -2.08
N LYS A 13 -29.03 -1.83 -2.58
CA LYS A 13 -30.37 -2.41 -2.41
C LYS A 13 -30.55 -3.77 -3.09
N ALA A 14 -29.89 -3.99 -4.23
CA ALA A 14 -29.89 -5.29 -4.89
C ALA A 14 -29.11 -6.38 -4.13
N GLN A 15 -28.24 -6.00 -3.18
CA GLN A 15 -27.48 -6.90 -2.33
C GLN A 15 -28.16 -7.17 -0.97
N ASP A 16 -28.84 -6.16 -0.41
CA ASP A 16 -29.57 -6.28 0.87
C ASP A 16 -30.78 -7.24 0.82
N GLU A 17 -31.40 -7.44 -0.35
CA GLU A 17 -32.51 -8.41 -0.50
C GLU A 17 -32.07 -9.88 -0.44
N ARG A 18 -30.77 -10.20 -0.50
CA ARG A 18 -30.26 -11.59 -0.48
C ARG A 18 -29.72 -12.07 0.85
N GLU A 19 -29.45 -11.18 1.81
CA GLU A 19 -28.76 -11.52 3.05
C GLU A 19 -29.58 -11.10 4.28
N GLY A 20 -30.73 -11.74 4.45
CA GLY A 20 -31.40 -11.78 5.73
C GLY A 20 -30.59 -12.59 6.75
N ALA A 21 -30.31 -11.95 7.90
CA ALA A 21 -29.95 -12.51 9.22
C ALA A 21 -28.47 -12.51 9.66
N HIS A 22 -28.15 -11.52 10.51
CA HIS A 22 -27.24 -11.55 11.69
C HIS A 22 -25.71 -11.54 11.48
N PRO A 23 -24.91 -11.11 12.50
CA PRO A 23 -24.45 -9.73 12.68
C PRO A 23 -22.93 -9.60 12.43
N VAL A 24 -22.51 -8.36 12.20
CA VAL A 24 -21.15 -7.90 11.89
C VAL A 24 -20.05 -8.60 12.69
N SER A 25 -19.44 -9.64 12.10
CA SER A 25 -18.06 -10.03 12.37
C SER A 25 -17.48 -10.80 11.18
N THR A 26 -16.28 -10.40 10.75
CA THR A 26 -15.33 -11.10 9.86
C THR A 26 -15.62 -11.17 8.36
N ARG A 27 -14.51 -11.11 7.59
CA ARG A 27 -14.30 -11.52 6.18
C ARG A 27 -14.49 -10.45 5.10
N SER A 28 -13.46 -9.63 4.88
CA SER A 28 -13.10 -9.27 3.50
C SER A 28 -12.47 -10.51 2.86
N ARG A 29 -13.32 -11.36 2.26
CA ARG A 29 -12.92 -12.46 1.40
C ARG A 29 -12.86 -11.90 -0.02
N ASP A 30 -11.65 -11.66 -0.51
CA ASP A 30 -11.26 -11.86 -1.91
C ASP A 30 -12.05 -11.14 -3.02
N TYR A 31 -12.20 -9.81 -2.96
CA TYR A 31 -12.57 -9.00 -4.14
C TYR A 31 -11.71 -7.73 -4.30
N TYR A 32 -10.39 -7.89 -4.26
CA TYR A 32 -9.46 -6.84 -4.66
C TYR A 32 -9.01 -7.07 -6.12
N SER A 33 -9.61 -6.37 -7.07
CA SER A 33 -9.15 -6.40 -8.47
C SER A 33 -7.97 -5.45 -8.68
N LEU A 34 -7.05 -5.83 -9.58
CA LEU A 34 -5.95 -4.96 -10.00
C LEU A 34 -6.46 -3.61 -10.51
N ASP A 35 -7.58 -3.60 -11.23
CA ASP A 35 -8.18 -2.37 -11.76
C ASP A 35 -8.66 -1.43 -10.65
N ASN A 36 -9.22 -1.98 -9.57
CA ASN A 36 -9.62 -1.20 -8.40
C ASN A 36 -8.40 -0.58 -7.71
N MET A 37 -7.29 -1.33 -7.58
CA MET A 37 -6.02 -0.79 -7.08
C MET A 37 -5.55 0.38 -7.92
N VAL A 38 -5.43 0.14 -9.22
CA VAL A 38 -4.86 1.10 -10.17
C VAL A 38 -5.68 2.38 -10.15
N THR A 39 -7.01 2.26 -10.11
CA THR A 39 -7.91 3.40 -10.02
C THR A 39 -7.70 4.17 -8.73
N ALA A 40 -7.63 3.49 -7.57
CA ALA A 40 -7.40 4.11 -6.28
C ALA A 40 -6.05 4.85 -6.23
N LEU A 41 -4.97 4.20 -6.68
CA LEU A 41 -3.63 4.80 -6.72
C LEU A 41 -3.58 6.01 -7.67
N THR A 42 -4.26 5.94 -8.82
CA THR A 42 -4.33 7.05 -9.78
C THR A 42 -5.07 8.26 -9.19
N VAL A 43 -6.19 8.02 -8.50
CA VAL A 43 -6.94 9.09 -7.81
C VAL A 43 -6.08 9.74 -6.73
N LEU A 44 -5.39 8.94 -5.92
CA LEU A 44 -4.49 9.44 -4.88
C LEU A 44 -3.30 10.22 -5.46
N TRP A 45 -2.73 9.75 -6.57
CA TRP A 45 -1.63 10.42 -7.27
C TRP A 45 -2.04 11.75 -7.89
N ASN A 46 -3.22 11.82 -8.50
CA ASN A 46 -3.72 13.07 -9.10
C ASN A 46 -4.23 14.05 -8.04
N GLY A 47 -4.71 13.55 -6.90
CA GLY A 47 -5.22 14.34 -5.77
C GLY A 47 -4.14 15.01 -4.89
N GLN A 48 -2.86 14.79 -5.17
CA GLN A 48 -1.74 15.28 -4.35
C GLN A 48 -1.72 16.82 -4.22
N GLY A 49 -2.11 17.55 -5.26
CA GLY A 49 -2.13 19.01 -5.26
C GLY A 49 -3.27 19.65 -4.46
N GLN A 50 -4.31 18.88 -4.09
CA GLN A 50 -5.49 19.42 -3.41
C GLN A 50 -5.58 19.04 -1.93
N ARG A 51 -4.80 18.07 -1.46
CA ARG A 51 -4.84 17.59 -0.08
C ARG A 51 -3.74 18.28 0.75
N LYS A 52 -4.14 19.18 1.65
CA LYS A 52 -3.24 19.90 2.57
C LYS A 52 -2.52 18.99 3.60
N ASP A 53 -2.99 17.76 3.79
CA ASP A 53 -2.65 16.97 4.98
C ASP A 53 -1.50 15.96 4.78
N GLY A 54 -0.95 15.83 3.58
CA GLY A 54 0.15 14.89 3.30
C GLY A 54 -0.17 13.41 3.58
N ARG A 55 -1.42 13.05 3.85
CA ARG A 55 -1.84 11.65 4.09
C ARG A 55 -1.94 10.83 2.80
N SER A 56 -1.79 11.47 1.65
CA SER A 56 -1.94 10.85 0.35
C SER A 56 -0.86 9.81 0.04
N PHE A 57 0.42 10.07 0.36
CA PHE A 57 1.50 9.11 0.06
C PHE A 57 1.55 7.91 1.02
N ILE A 58 1.16 8.06 2.28
CA ILE A 58 1.04 6.92 3.20
C ILE A 58 -0.11 5.99 2.78
N GLU A 59 -1.26 6.56 2.38
CA GLU A 59 -2.37 5.78 1.82
C GLU A 59 -1.95 5.03 0.55
N MET A 60 -1.22 5.69 -0.36
CA MET A 60 -0.66 5.03 -1.55
C MET A 60 0.31 3.91 -1.18
N PHE A 61 1.15 4.12 -0.17
CA PHE A 61 2.06 3.09 0.31
C PHE A 61 1.29 1.89 0.88
N CYS A 62 0.32 2.10 1.78
CA CYS A 62 -0.46 1.01 2.36
C CYS A 62 -1.19 0.18 1.29
N ILE A 63 -1.92 0.84 0.39
CA ILE A 63 -2.66 0.15 -0.69
C ILE A 63 -1.72 -0.66 -1.58
N SER A 64 -0.62 -0.05 -2.02
CA SER A 64 0.33 -0.72 -2.91
C SER A 64 1.12 -1.82 -2.18
N ALA A 65 1.43 -1.66 -0.89
CA ALA A 65 2.14 -2.66 -0.09
C ALA A 65 1.24 -3.86 0.19
N THR A 66 -0.04 -3.66 0.53
CA THR A 66 -1.01 -4.76 0.64
C THR A 66 -1.08 -5.57 -0.65
N HIS A 67 -1.10 -4.92 -1.81
CA HIS A 67 -1.17 -5.63 -3.08
C HIS A 67 0.15 -6.32 -3.47
N ASN A 68 1.26 -5.59 -3.47
CA ASN A 68 2.52 -6.09 -4.02
C ASN A 68 3.33 -6.94 -3.04
N MET A 69 3.13 -6.77 -1.72
CA MET A 69 3.81 -7.53 -0.67
C MET A 69 2.88 -8.51 0.05
N LEU A 70 1.58 -8.56 -0.32
CA LEU A 70 0.55 -9.40 0.29
C LEU A 70 0.40 -9.19 1.80
N LEU A 71 0.58 -7.94 2.24
CA LEU A 71 0.48 -7.57 3.65
C LEU A 71 -0.94 -7.27 4.07
N ARG A 72 -1.35 -7.84 5.21
CA ARG A 72 -2.59 -7.48 5.88
C ARG A 72 -2.43 -6.19 6.69
N ASP A 73 -3.55 -5.61 7.09
CA ASP A 73 -3.58 -4.39 7.90
C ASP A 73 -2.81 -4.56 9.23
N GLU A 74 -2.89 -5.73 9.87
CA GLU A 74 -2.12 -5.99 11.09
C GLU A 74 -0.60 -6.00 10.84
N GLU A 75 -0.17 -6.56 9.72
CA GLU A 75 1.24 -6.64 9.35
C GLU A 75 1.78 -5.28 8.93
N LEU A 76 0.99 -4.46 8.21
CA LEU A 76 1.33 -3.09 7.86
C LEU A 76 1.61 -2.22 9.10
N HIS A 77 0.80 -2.35 10.14
CA HIS A 77 1.01 -1.62 11.40
C HIS A 77 2.25 -2.05 12.17
N GLN A 78 2.76 -3.26 11.91
CA GLN A 78 3.93 -3.83 12.58
C GLN A 78 5.22 -3.57 11.82
N ILE A 79 5.16 -3.03 10.60
CA ILE A 79 6.35 -2.67 9.83
C ILE A 79 7.13 -1.60 10.59
N ASN A 80 8.41 -1.88 10.80
CA ASN A 80 9.35 -0.93 11.33
C ASN A 80 10.24 -0.38 10.21
N PHE A 81 10.28 0.95 10.07
CA PHE A 81 11.10 1.59 9.04
C PHE A 81 12.60 1.48 9.30
N SER A 82 13.05 1.22 10.54
CA SER A 82 14.47 0.93 10.79
C SER A 82 14.91 -0.43 10.26
N ASP A 83 13.95 -1.34 10.05
CA ASP A 83 14.17 -2.69 9.51
C ASP A 83 13.91 -2.77 7.99
N CYS A 84 13.88 -1.60 7.33
CA CYS A 84 13.72 -1.45 5.90
C CYS A 84 15.08 -1.38 5.21
N PHE A 85 15.27 -2.12 4.12
CA PHE A 85 16.47 -2.04 3.29
C PHE A 85 16.14 -2.25 1.82
N ALA A 86 17.01 -1.72 0.95
CA ALA A 86 16.91 -1.92 -0.49
C ALA A 86 17.93 -2.95 -0.95
N VAL A 87 17.49 -3.92 -1.75
CA VAL A 87 18.37 -4.90 -2.40
C VAL A 87 18.51 -4.52 -3.87
N VAL A 88 19.73 -4.27 -4.31
CA VAL A 88 20.04 -3.95 -5.71
C VAL A 88 20.65 -5.17 -6.37
N THR A 89 20.02 -5.66 -7.42
CA THR A 89 20.58 -6.73 -8.25
C THR A 89 21.56 -6.12 -9.23
N THR A 90 22.85 -6.40 -9.05
CA THR A 90 23.95 -5.89 -9.88
C THR A 90 24.15 -6.68 -11.18
N GLN A 91 23.44 -7.81 -11.35
CA GLN A 91 23.49 -8.59 -12.58
C GLN A 91 22.84 -7.79 -13.72
N ASN A 92 23.66 -7.36 -14.67
CA ASN A 92 23.20 -6.77 -15.93
C ASN A 92 22.43 -7.84 -16.72
N ARG A 93 21.10 -7.81 -16.64
CA ARG A 93 20.25 -8.71 -17.43
C ARG A 93 20.29 -8.35 -18.92
N GLN A 94 20.42 -7.05 -19.25
CA GLN A 94 20.57 -6.55 -20.62
C GLN A 94 21.41 -5.26 -20.65
N PRO A 95 22.17 -5.00 -21.74
CA PRO A 95 22.88 -3.73 -21.93
C PRO A 95 21.89 -2.55 -21.91
N GLY A 96 22.13 -1.57 -21.05
CA GLY A 96 21.27 -0.37 -20.92
C GLY A 96 20.00 -0.56 -20.08
N ALA A 97 19.74 -1.76 -19.54
CA ALA A 97 18.62 -1.96 -18.63
C ALA A 97 18.92 -1.37 -17.24
N GLN A 98 17.92 -0.71 -16.65
CA GLN A 98 18.02 -0.20 -15.29
C GLN A 98 18.14 -1.37 -14.30
N GLN A 99 18.99 -1.20 -13.27
CA GLN A 99 19.16 -2.20 -12.23
C GLN A 99 17.83 -2.50 -11.52
N CYS A 100 17.63 -3.78 -11.19
CA CYS A 100 16.47 -4.22 -10.44
C CYS A 100 16.70 -3.87 -8.97
N VAL A 101 15.80 -3.07 -8.40
CA VAL A 101 15.84 -2.65 -7.01
C VAL A 101 14.61 -3.20 -6.32
N ALA A 102 14.81 -3.88 -5.20
CA ALA A 102 13.75 -4.38 -4.35
C ALA A 102 13.73 -3.59 -3.04
N LEU A 103 12.54 -3.21 -2.57
CA LEU A 103 12.32 -2.69 -1.23
C LEU A 103 11.89 -3.85 -0.34
N THR A 104 12.64 -4.11 0.72
CA THR A 104 12.43 -5.25 1.62
C THR A 104 12.22 -4.75 3.04
N PHE A 105 11.20 -5.31 3.70
CA PHE A 105 10.96 -5.13 5.12
C PHE A 105 11.13 -6.45 5.84
N LYS A 106 11.76 -6.41 7.01
CA LYS A 106 11.69 -7.51 7.96
C LYS A 106 10.37 -7.41 8.73
N LEU A 107 9.59 -8.48 8.72
CA LEU A 107 8.40 -8.57 9.55
C LEU A 107 8.78 -8.94 10.98
N LYS A 108 8.05 -8.39 11.96
CA LYS A 108 8.12 -8.87 13.33
C LYS A 108 7.34 -10.18 13.41
N ASN A 109 7.95 -11.19 14.01
CA ASN A 109 7.24 -12.42 14.31
C ASN A 109 6.18 -12.09 15.36
N ASN A 110 4.92 -12.31 15.02
CA ASN A 110 3.91 -12.51 16.06
C ASN A 110 4.12 -13.94 16.57
N ASP A 111 4.24 -14.11 17.88
CA ASP A 111 4.45 -15.39 18.60
C ASP A 111 3.36 -16.46 18.34
N ARG A 112 2.42 -16.21 17.41
CA ARG A 112 1.24 -17.04 17.17
C ARG A 112 1.41 -18.13 16.11
N THR A 113 2.34 -18.03 15.17
CA THR A 113 2.35 -18.97 14.02
C THR A 113 3.70 -19.25 13.35
N SER A 114 4.78 -18.54 13.67
CA SER A 114 6.11 -18.91 13.19
C SER A 114 6.79 -19.80 14.22
N ASP A 115 7.36 -20.94 13.81
CA ASP A 115 8.40 -21.60 14.60
C ASP A 115 9.37 -20.53 15.09
N ALA A 116 9.57 -20.46 16.42
CA ALA A 116 9.96 -19.27 17.20
C ALA A 116 11.30 -18.58 16.83
N ASN A 117 11.91 -18.90 15.70
CA ASN A 117 13.19 -18.36 15.25
C ASN A 117 13.29 -18.05 13.74
N GLN A 118 12.21 -18.15 12.96
CA GLN A 118 12.29 -17.80 11.52
C GLN A 118 12.10 -16.30 11.29
N LYS A 119 13.06 -15.65 10.63
CA LYS A 119 12.93 -14.24 10.23
C LYS A 119 12.15 -14.16 8.93
N LEU A 120 10.97 -13.55 8.96
CA LEU A 120 10.16 -13.33 7.78
C LEU A 120 10.52 -11.99 7.12
N TYR A 121 10.62 -12.01 5.80
CA TYR A 121 10.89 -10.83 4.99
C TYR A 121 9.87 -10.73 3.88
N VAL A 122 9.44 -9.51 3.60
CA VAL A 122 8.53 -9.18 2.51
C VAL A 122 9.19 -8.16 1.61
N SER A 123 9.05 -8.35 0.31
CA SER A 123 9.75 -7.53 -0.65
C SER A 123 8.87 -7.22 -1.85
N THR A 124 9.04 -6.02 -2.38
CA THR A 124 8.45 -5.59 -3.64
C THR A 124 9.55 -5.14 -4.59
N LEU A 125 9.35 -5.37 -5.88
CA LEU A 125 10.25 -4.88 -6.92
C LEU A 125 9.82 -3.49 -7.34
N ARG A 126 10.79 -2.64 -7.68
CA ARG A 126 10.49 -1.33 -8.25
C ARG A 126 9.83 -1.52 -9.62
N HIS A 127 8.60 -1.05 -9.74
CA HIS A 127 7.86 -1.01 -11.01
C HIS A 127 8.34 0.15 -11.89
N TYR A 128 8.15 -0.01 -13.21
CA TYR A 128 8.41 1.04 -14.20
C TYR A 128 7.46 2.22 -14.02
N ASP A 129 6.17 1.94 -13.79
CA ASP A 129 5.17 2.97 -13.50
C ASP A 129 5.26 3.40 -12.02
N VAL A 130 5.79 4.61 -11.82
CA VAL A 130 5.99 5.25 -10.51
C VAL A 130 4.68 5.40 -9.74
N THR A 131 3.55 5.60 -10.43
CA THR A 131 2.25 5.86 -9.78
C THR A 131 1.66 4.63 -9.10
N ARG A 132 2.09 3.44 -9.54
CA ARG A 132 1.64 2.13 -9.03
C ARG A 132 2.73 1.41 -8.22
N CYS A 133 3.87 2.05 -8.06
CA CYS A 133 5.06 1.46 -7.48
C CYS A 133 5.08 1.66 -5.97
N THR A 134 5.06 0.57 -5.19
CA THR A 134 5.21 0.63 -3.73
C THR A 134 6.53 1.27 -3.31
N PHE A 135 7.62 1.00 -4.05
CA PHE A 135 8.91 1.64 -3.81
C PHE A 135 8.81 3.15 -3.93
N SER A 136 8.17 3.65 -4.99
CA SER A 136 8.01 5.08 -5.22
C SER A 136 7.08 5.72 -4.18
N ALA A 137 5.95 5.08 -3.88
CA ALA A 137 5.04 5.54 -2.84
C ALA A 137 5.75 5.67 -1.48
N PHE A 138 6.56 4.67 -1.11
CA PHE A 138 7.38 4.70 0.09
C PHE A 138 8.41 5.84 0.06
N ALA A 139 9.13 6.01 -1.04
CA ALA A 139 10.13 7.06 -1.18
C ALA A 139 9.52 8.46 -1.06
N PHE A 140 8.39 8.73 -1.72
CA PHE A 140 7.68 10.00 -1.61
C PHE A 140 7.10 10.22 -0.21
N TYR A 141 6.58 9.18 0.43
CA TYR A 141 6.12 9.25 1.81
C TYR A 141 7.25 9.63 2.77
N MET A 142 8.41 8.97 2.66
CA MET A 142 9.59 9.28 3.45
C MET A 142 10.08 10.70 3.19
N PHE A 143 10.18 11.09 1.92
CA PHE A 143 10.56 12.45 1.55
C PHE A 143 9.62 13.49 2.16
N GLN A 144 8.31 13.25 2.12
CA GLN A 144 7.32 14.14 2.71
C GLN A 144 7.49 14.26 4.24
N ILE A 145 7.74 13.15 4.94
CA ILE A 145 8.02 13.19 6.39
C ILE A 145 9.29 14.02 6.64
N TRP A 146 10.37 13.72 5.92
CA TRP A 146 11.68 14.32 6.12
C TRP A 146 11.72 15.82 5.77
N GLN A 147 11.06 16.26 4.71
CA GLN A 147 11.08 17.68 4.32
C GLN A 147 9.96 18.51 4.94
N VAL A 148 8.73 18.00 5.04
CA VAL A 148 7.59 18.84 5.44
C VAL A 148 7.47 18.92 6.96
N ARG A 149 7.81 17.85 7.70
CA ARG A 149 7.65 17.82 9.15
C ARG A 149 8.91 18.19 9.93
N PHE A 150 10.10 17.84 9.45
CA PHE A 150 11.34 18.19 10.16
C PHE A 150 11.83 19.61 9.88
N THR A 151 11.54 20.21 8.71
CA THR A 151 11.90 21.62 8.46
C THR A 151 11.14 22.58 9.38
N LEU A 152 9.96 22.22 9.87
CA LEU A 152 9.20 23.01 10.87
C LEU A 152 9.70 22.86 12.31
N LEU A 153 10.67 21.97 12.60
CA LEU A 153 11.25 21.79 13.93
C LEU A 153 12.57 22.55 14.12
N PHE A 154 13.09 23.19 13.07
CA PHE A 154 14.37 23.92 13.09
C PHE A 154 14.24 25.42 12.80
N PHE A 155 13.01 25.97 12.83
CA PHE A 155 12.74 27.40 12.80
C PHE A 155 11.94 27.84 14.02
#